data_AF-A0A9X3X426-F1
#
_entry.id   AF-A0A9X3X426-F1
#
_cell.length_a   1.000
_cell.length_b   1.000
_cell.length_c   1.000
_cell.angle_alpha   90.00
_cell.angle_beta   90.00
_cell.angle_gamma   90.00
#
_symmetry.space_group_name_H-M   'P 1'
#
loop_
_entity.id
_entity.type
_entity.pdbx_description
1 polymer ?
#
loop_
_entity_poly.entity_id
_entity_poly.type
_entity_poly.pdbx_seq_one_letter_code
_entity_poly.pdbx_strand_id
1 'polypeptide(L)'
;MTDDETSERAARICAAEAVTKRRPPARGAWDLTGDPPEDLAALWAHAGGLELGDGTRLLGPEEVGPATKWLTEEKSLGWDGDLFVIGERDDLVIVRDLDRAGLRAGGGVLEAPSDGLEAFRRVAWDVLGYLEARLGFEPAPQPTPEIAVQKAASERDAATLTKLLAESFYPGSEAVAAHAALVLGEILAAAGDDVAAMRAFVRSVSFRVQGARRGAEALERAAGFRAAARVAESVGAKALAEACLTRVDV
;
A
#
# COMPACT_ATOMS: atom_id res chain seq x y z
N MET A 1 -14.19 -0.90 -16.10
CA MET A 1 -15.28 -0.59 -15.19
C MET A 1 -16.12 0.46 -15.87
N THR A 2 -17.40 0.20 -16.08
CA THR A 2 -18.34 1.20 -16.61
C THR A 2 -18.89 2.00 -15.44
N ASP A 3 -19.26 3.27 -15.65
CA ASP A 3 -19.85 4.13 -14.61
C ASP A 3 -21.01 3.44 -13.84
N ASP A 4 -21.77 2.58 -14.52
CA ASP A 4 -22.84 1.76 -13.94
C ASP A 4 -22.35 0.75 -12.88
N GLU A 5 -21.19 0.13 -13.10
CA GLU A 5 -20.60 -0.86 -12.17
C GLU A 5 -20.08 -0.17 -10.90
N THR A 6 -19.44 0.99 -11.05
CA THR A 6 -18.96 1.82 -9.93
C THR A 6 -20.13 2.28 -9.05
N SER A 7 -21.22 2.74 -9.69
CA SER A 7 -22.43 3.18 -8.99
C SER A 7 -23.12 2.04 -8.24
N GLU A 8 -23.21 0.84 -8.82
CA GLU A 8 -23.80 -0.33 -8.18
C GLU A 8 -22.99 -0.78 -6.95
N ARG A 9 -21.65 -0.80 -7.07
CA ARG A 9 -20.75 -1.08 -5.94
C ARG A 9 -20.96 -0.08 -4.80
N ALA A 10 -21.00 1.21 -5.10
CA ALA A 10 -21.24 2.26 -4.11
C ALA A 10 -22.61 2.12 -3.44
N ALA A 11 -23.68 1.85 -4.19
CA ALA A 11 -25.01 1.62 -3.65
C ALA A 11 -25.03 0.43 -2.66
N ARG A 12 -24.38 -0.68 -3.04
CA ARG A 12 -24.27 -1.89 -2.21
C ARG A 12 -23.52 -1.63 -0.90
N ILE A 13 -22.42 -0.88 -0.96
CA ILE A 13 -21.64 -0.47 0.22
C ILE A 13 -22.51 0.39 1.14
N CYS A 14 -23.17 1.41 0.61
CA CYS A 14 -24.05 2.28 1.39
C CYS A 14 -25.22 1.50 2.02
N ALA A 15 -25.72 0.44 1.38
CA ALA A 15 -26.78 -0.40 1.92
C ALA A 15 -26.32 -1.40 3.00
N ALA A 16 -25.00 -1.58 3.21
CA ALA A 16 -24.47 -2.59 4.12
C ALA A 16 -24.86 -2.34 5.59
N GLU A 17 -25.22 -3.40 6.32
CA GLU A 17 -25.66 -3.32 7.72
C GLU A 17 -24.56 -2.76 8.65
N ALA A 18 -23.29 -3.07 8.36
CA ALA A 18 -22.15 -2.58 9.13
C ALA A 18 -21.91 -1.07 9.01
N VAL A 19 -22.59 -0.37 8.08
CA VAL A 19 -22.63 1.10 8.04
C VAL A 19 -23.65 1.59 9.06
N THR A 20 -23.18 2.27 10.09
CA THR A 20 -23.97 2.71 11.24
C THR A 20 -24.55 4.12 11.05
N LYS A 21 -23.86 4.99 10.31
CA LYS A 21 -24.38 6.32 9.94
C LYS A 21 -24.16 6.61 8.46
N ARG A 22 -25.16 7.25 7.86
CA ARG A 22 -25.17 7.70 6.47
C ARG A 22 -25.62 9.15 6.47
N ARG A 23 -24.78 10.04 5.95
CA ARG A 23 -25.20 11.41 5.70
C ARG A 23 -25.97 11.48 4.39
N PRO A 24 -26.96 12.37 4.27
CA PRO A 24 -27.67 12.57 3.01
C PRO A 24 -26.69 12.75 1.85
N PRO A 25 -27.00 12.23 0.65
CA PRO A 25 -26.21 12.52 -0.54
C PRO A 25 -26.01 14.02 -0.71
N ALA A 26 -24.78 14.43 -1.00
CA ALA A 26 -24.42 15.81 -1.22
C ALA A 26 -23.69 15.92 -2.55
N ARG A 27 -24.01 16.97 -3.33
CA ARG A 27 -23.29 17.34 -4.55
C ARG A 27 -22.62 18.69 -4.29
N GLY A 28 -21.30 18.76 -4.45
CA GLY A 28 -20.47 19.89 -3.98
C GLY A 28 -20.08 19.71 -2.50
N ALA A 29 -19.00 20.25 -1.94
CA ALA A 29 -17.99 21.18 -2.44
C ALA A 29 -16.61 20.50 -2.50
N TRP A 30 -16.29 19.88 -3.63
CA TRP A 30 -14.90 19.55 -3.96
C TRP A 30 -14.20 20.86 -4.32
N ASP A 31 -13.59 21.50 -3.33
CA ASP A 31 -12.88 22.78 -3.43
C ASP A 31 -11.42 22.61 -3.90
N LEU A 32 -11.08 21.41 -4.36
CA LEU A 32 -9.76 20.98 -4.79
C LEU A 32 -9.70 20.99 -6.33
N THR A 33 -8.52 21.24 -6.89
CA THR A 33 -8.38 21.42 -8.34
C THR A 33 -8.85 20.19 -9.13
N GLY A 34 -9.85 20.34 -10.01
CA GLY A 34 -10.37 19.27 -10.90
C GLY A 34 -11.65 18.59 -10.40
N ASP A 35 -12.13 17.59 -11.13
CA ASP A 35 -13.27 16.77 -10.70
C ASP A 35 -12.85 15.76 -9.61
N PRO A 36 -13.76 15.37 -8.70
CA PRO A 36 -13.48 14.30 -7.77
C PRO A 36 -13.28 12.97 -8.49
N PRO A 37 -12.45 12.06 -7.94
CA PRO A 37 -12.31 10.69 -8.43
C PRO A 37 -13.67 9.98 -8.57
N GLU A 38 -13.82 9.14 -9.60
CA GLU A 38 -15.08 8.46 -9.93
C GLU A 38 -15.63 7.62 -8.76
N ASP A 39 -14.76 6.94 -8.03
CA ASP A 39 -15.07 6.14 -6.86
C ASP A 39 -15.67 6.98 -5.71
N LEU A 40 -15.11 8.16 -5.45
CA LEU A 40 -15.63 9.11 -4.46
C LEU A 40 -16.93 9.75 -4.93
N ALA A 41 -17.00 10.16 -6.19
CA ALA A 41 -18.20 10.75 -6.78
C ALA A 41 -19.39 9.78 -6.71
N ALA A 42 -19.16 8.51 -7.05
CA ALA A 42 -20.16 7.46 -6.94
C ALA A 42 -20.61 7.25 -5.49
N LEU A 43 -19.67 7.23 -4.53
CA LEU A 43 -20.01 7.11 -3.12
C LEU A 43 -20.87 8.30 -2.65
N TRP A 44 -20.49 9.53 -2.96
CA TRP A 44 -21.19 10.75 -2.56
C TRP A 44 -22.57 10.93 -3.20
N ALA A 45 -22.78 10.33 -4.38
CA ALA A 45 -24.10 10.26 -5.00
C ALA A 45 -25.10 9.43 -4.18
N HIS A 46 -24.61 8.49 -3.35
CA HIS A 46 -25.43 7.64 -2.49
C HIS A 46 -25.38 8.04 -1.00
N ALA A 47 -24.27 8.61 -0.53
CA ALA A 47 -24.12 9.12 0.83
C ALA A 47 -23.03 10.19 0.94
N GLY A 48 -23.36 11.37 1.48
CA GLY A 48 -22.41 12.48 1.70
C GLY A 48 -21.48 12.27 2.90
N GLY A 49 -21.02 11.04 3.13
CA GLY A 49 -20.22 10.61 4.28
C GLY A 49 -20.81 9.38 4.98
N LEU A 50 -19.92 8.51 5.46
CA LEU A 50 -20.26 7.22 6.07
C LEU A 50 -19.55 7.04 7.42
N GLU A 51 -20.18 6.29 8.32
CA GLU A 51 -19.55 5.77 9.53
C GLU A 51 -19.83 4.27 9.61
N LEU A 52 -18.79 3.48 9.86
CA LEU A 52 -18.87 2.03 10.02
C LEU A 52 -18.87 1.67 11.52
N GLY A 53 -19.31 0.45 11.83
CA GLY A 53 -19.34 -0.06 13.20
C GLY A 53 -17.95 -0.24 13.84
N ASP A 54 -16.88 -0.25 13.04
CA ASP A 54 -15.50 -0.35 13.48
C ASP A 54 -14.83 1.02 13.77
N GLY A 55 -15.61 2.11 13.75
CA GLY A 55 -15.10 3.47 13.97
C GLY A 55 -14.54 4.13 12.71
N THR A 56 -14.50 3.46 11.56
CA THR A 56 -14.10 4.08 10.29
C THR A 56 -15.12 5.14 9.89
N ARG A 57 -14.65 6.36 9.66
CA ARG A 57 -15.46 7.47 9.16
C ARG A 57 -14.92 7.96 7.82
N LEU A 58 -15.77 7.96 6.79
CA LEU A 58 -15.50 8.57 5.49
C LEU A 58 -16.18 9.94 5.43
N LEU A 59 -15.41 10.94 5.02
CA LEU A 59 -15.82 12.34 4.93
C LEU A 59 -16.76 12.58 3.74
N GLY A 60 -17.68 13.52 3.94
CA GLY A 60 -18.48 14.08 2.86
C GLY A 60 -17.69 15.04 1.97
N PRO A 61 -18.24 15.40 0.79
CA PRO A 61 -17.55 16.29 -0.15
C PRO A 61 -17.18 17.65 0.46
N GLU A 62 -18.04 18.22 1.31
CA GLU A 62 -17.80 19.51 1.98
C GLU A 62 -16.74 19.46 3.10
N GLU A 63 -16.35 18.25 3.54
CA GLU A 63 -15.43 18.07 4.67
C GLU A 63 -14.00 17.77 4.23
N VAL A 64 -13.81 17.20 3.04
CA VAL A 64 -12.49 16.81 2.51
C VAL A 64 -11.54 18.00 2.40
N GLY A 65 -12.01 19.11 1.82
CA GLY A 65 -11.22 20.34 1.66
C GLY A 65 -10.71 20.90 2.99
N PRO A 66 -11.60 21.25 3.93
CA PRO A 66 -11.22 21.72 5.25
C PRO A 66 -10.30 20.75 6.01
N ALA A 67 -10.57 19.44 5.96
CA ALA A 67 -9.74 18.44 6.64
C ALA A 67 -8.32 18.36 6.03
N THR A 68 -8.23 18.37 4.70
CA THR A 68 -6.96 18.36 3.98
C THR A 68 -6.17 19.63 4.27
N LYS A 69 -6.82 20.80 4.19
CA LYS A 69 -6.21 22.09 4.48
C LYS A 69 -5.68 22.18 5.91
N TRP A 70 -6.47 21.73 6.88
CA TRP A 70 -6.04 21.71 8.28
C TRP A 70 -4.77 20.87 8.46
N LEU A 71 -4.70 19.68 7.85
CA LEU A 71 -3.51 18.83 7.94
C LEU A 71 -2.31 19.42 7.21
N THR A 72 -2.47 19.99 6.01
CA THR A 72 -1.33 20.54 5.26
C THR A 72 -0.80 21.85 5.85
N GLU A 73 -1.69 22.76 6.27
CA GLU A 73 -1.30 24.09 6.76
C GLU A 73 -0.88 24.07 8.24
N GLU A 74 -1.66 23.45 9.14
CA GLU A 74 -1.38 23.50 10.59
C GLU A 74 -0.25 22.53 10.99
N LYS A 75 -0.07 21.42 10.27
CA LYS A 75 1.03 20.47 10.51
C LYS A 75 2.25 20.70 9.61
N SER A 76 2.20 21.70 8.73
CA SER A 76 3.29 22.06 7.80
C SER A 76 3.81 20.86 7.00
N LEU A 77 2.91 19.98 6.57
CA LEU A 77 3.28 18.76 5.86
C LEU A 77 3.69 19.12 4.43
N GLY A 78 4.81 18.55 3.97
CA GLY A 78 5.27 18.65 2.59
C GLY A 78 4.49 17.75 1.63
N TRP A 79 3.17 17.63 1.81
CA TRP A 79 2.32 16.81 0.96
C TRP A 79 2.12 17.47 -0.40
N ASP A 80 2.14 16.65 -1.44
CA ASP A 80 1.78 17.11 -2.78
C ASP A 80 0.30 17.47 -2.84
N GLY A 81 -0.07 18.40 -3.73
CA GLY A 81 -1.43 18.94 -3.86
C GLY A 81 -2.47 17.96 -4.42
N ASP A 82 -2.14 16.68 -4.49
CA ASP A 82 -2.99 15.57 -4.96
C ASP A 82 -3.20 14.46 -3.91
N LEU A 83 -2.82 14.74 -2.65
CA LEU A 83 -3.15 13.97 -1.46
C LEU A 83 -4.32 14.63 -0.71
N PHE A 84 -5.39 13.88 -0.49
CA PHE A 84 -6.62 14.39 0.11
C PHE A 84 -7.07 13.55 1.28
N VAL A 85 -7.44 14.19 2.38
CA VAL A 85 -7.97 13.53 3.56
C VAL A 85 -9.43 13.17 3.29
N ILE A 86 -9.72 11.87 3.20
CA ILE A 86 -11.05 11.37 2.86
C ILE A 86 -11.73 10.66 4.04
N GLY A 87 -11.02 10.46 5.15
CA GLY A 87 -11.56 9.77 6.29
C GLY A 87 -10.59 9.69 7.46
N GLU A 88 -11.07 9.06 8.52
CA GLU A 88 -10.34 8.81 9.76
C GLU A 88 -10.82 7.50 10.38
N ARG A 89 -9.97 6.87 11.19
CA ARG A 89 -10.33 5.73 12.04
C ARG A 89 -9.40 5.71 13.24
N ASP A 90 -9.95 5.79 14.45
CA ASP A 90 -9.19 5.81 15.69
C ASP A 90 -8.04 6.84 15.67
N ASP A 91 -6.81 6.38 15.61
CA ASP A 91 -5.57 7.18 15.55
C ASP A 91 -5.02 7.32 14.11
N LEU A 92 -5.76 6.90 13.09
CA LEU A 92 -5.36 6.93 11.69
C LEU A 92 -6.12 7.98 10.88
N VAL A 93 -5.41 8.57 9.91
CA VAL A 93 -5.98 9.38 8.83
C VAL A 93 -6.02 8.54 7.56
N ILE A 94 -7.13 8.61 6.83
CA ILE A 94 -7.34 7.93 5.56
C ILE A 94 -7.18 8.96 4.45
N VAL A 95 -6.23 8.73 3.54
CA VAL A 95 -5.85 9.68 2.50
C VAL A 95 -6.07 9.06 1.13
N ARG A 96 -6.63 9.82 0.20
CA ARG A 96 -6.67 9.50 -1.22
C ARG A 96 -5.48 10.16 -1.91
N ASP A 97 -4.65 9.34 -2.53
CA ASP A 97 -3.58 9.78 -3.43
C ASP A 97 -3.98 9.57 -4.88
N LEU A 98 -3.98 10.66 -5.66
CA LEU A 98 -4.29 10.60 -7.09
C LEU A 98 -3.06 10.37 -7.98
N ASP A 99 -1.85 10.49 -7.43
CA ASP A 99 -0.58 10.33 -8.14
C ASP A 99 -0.54 11.03 -9.51
N ARG A 100 -0.91 12.32 -9.55
CA ARG A 100 -1.00 13.11 -10.79
C ARG A 100 0.34 13.22 -11.52
N ALA A 101 1.44 13.15 -10.77
CA ALA A 101 2.79 13.18 -11.31
C ALA A 101 3.31 11.79 -11.76
N GLY A 102 2.60 10.71 -11.44
CA GLY A 102 2.99 9.33 -11.78
C GLY A 102 4.24 8.84 -11.04
N LEU A 103 4.49 9.35 -9.84
CA LEU A 103 5.66 9.05 -9.02
C LEU A 103 5.36 8.01 -7.91
N ARG A 104 4.09 7.71 -7.64
CA ARG A 104 3.63 6.92 -6.50
C ARG A 104 2.85 5.68 -6.92
N ALA A 105 3.31 5.05 -8.00
CA ALA A 105 2.83 3.75 -8.47
C ALA A 105 1.31 3.69 -8.68
N GLY A 106 0.71 4.78 -9.20
CA GLY A 106 -0.72 4.88 -9.48
C GLY A 106 -1.57 5.36 -8.30
N GLY A 107 -0.94 5.80 -7.21
CA GLY A 107 -1.63 6.31 -6.02
C GLY A 107 -2.44 5.23 -5.31
N GLY A 108 -3.51 5.63 -4.65
CA GLY A 108 -4.40 4.71 -3.94
C GLY A 108 -5.11 5.34 -2.74
N VAL A 109 -5.64 4.48 -1.88
CA VAL A 109 -6.06 4.84 -0.52
C VAL A 109 -4.94 4.47 0.43
N LEU A 110 -4.55 5.43 1.25
CA LEU A 110 -3.46 5.35 2.20
C LEU A 110 -4.00 5.43 3.63
N GLU A 111 -3.33 4.78 4.55
CA GLU A 111 -3.48 5.01 5.98
C GLU A 111 -2.17 5.54 6.54
N ALA A 112 -2.26 6.58 7.38
CA ALA A 112 -1.14 7.10 8.15
C ALA A 112 -1.57 7.31 9.61
N PRO A 113 -0.70 7.00 10.58
CA PRO A 113 -0.90 7.42 11.97
C PRO A 113 -1.04 8.94 12.07
N SER A 114 -1.93 9.40 12.95
CA SER A 114 -2.20 10.80 13.22
C SER A 114 -0.97 11.56 13.76
N ASP A 115 -0.02 10.85 14.37
CA ASP A 115 1.29 11.33 14.82
C ASP A 115 2.43 11.05 13.82
N GLY A 116 2.15 10.32 12.74
CA GLY A 116 3.10 9.83 11.74
C GLY A 116 2.64 10.12 10.30
N LEU A 117 2.20 11.34 10.04
CA LEU A 117 1.57 11.81 8.79
C LEU A 117 2.49 11.83 7.56
N GLU A 118 3.72 11.33 7.67
CA GLU A 118 4.65 11.13 6.55
C GLU A 118 4.84 9.63 6.22
N ALA A 119 4.38 8.74 7.09
CA ALA A 119 4.56 7.30 6.99
C ALA A 119 3.28 6.63 6.47
N PHE A 120 3.06 6.77 5.16
CA PHE A 120 1.90 6.19 4.50
C PHE A 120 2.04 4.70 4.23
N ARG A 121 0.94 3.98 4.42
CA ARG A 121 0.75 2.64 3.87
C ARG A 121 -0.40 2.67 2.87
N ARG A 122 -0.14 2.30 1.63
CA ARG A 122 -1.21 2.04 0.66
C ARG A 122 -1.97 0.76 1.03
N VAL A 123 -3.28 0.87 1.17
CA VAL A 123 -4.18 -0.21 1.63
C VAL A 123 -5.21 -0.63 0.59
N ALA A 124 -5.51 0.22 -0.39
CA ALA A 124 -6.39 -0.10 -1.51
C ALA A 124 -6.06 0.76 -2.74
N TRP A 125 -6.59 0.38 -3.90
CA TRP A 125 -6.48 1.18 -5.13
C TRP A 125 -7.44 2.36 -5.18
N ASP A 126 -8.62 2.19 -4.59
CA ASP A 126 -9.70 3.16 -4.58
C ASP A 126 -10.55 3.01 -3.30
N VAL A 127 -11.44 3.97 -3.06
CA VAL A 127 -12.25 4.04 -1.84
C VAL A 127 -13.28 2.92 -1.78
N LEU A 128 -13.81 2.48 -2.93
CA LEU A 128 -14.77 1.38 -2.96
C LEU A 128 -14.09 0.06 -2.58
N GLY A 129 -12.91 -0.23 -3.11
CA GLY A 129 -12.10 -1.40 -2.76
C GLY A 129 -11.64 -1.36 -1.30
N TYR A 130 -11.33 -0.17 -0.77
CA TYR A 130 -11.06 0.00 0.67
C TYR A 130 -12.26 -0.41 1.53
N LEU A 131 -13.46 0.11 1.19
CA LEU A 131 -14.68 -0.18 1.93
C LEU A 131 -15.15 -1.63 1.74
N GLU A 132 -15.03 -2.19 0.55
CA GLU A 132 -15.37 -3.60 0.27
C GLU A 132 -14.47 -4.55 1.06
N ALA A 133 -13.16 -4.28 1.14
CA ALA A 133 -12.23 -5.06 1.96
C ALA A 133 -12.59 -4.97 3.45
N ARG A 134 -12.94 -3.76 3.94
CA ARG A 134 -13.39 -3.52 5.32
C ARG A 134 -14.68 -4.24 5.67
N LEU A 135 -15.63 -4.25 4.74
CA LEU A 135 -16.96 -4.84 4.93
C LEU A 135 -16.99 -6.33 4.63
N GLY A 136 -15.88 -6.92 4.16
CA GLY A 136 -15.78 -8.34 3.85
C GLY A 136 -16.64 -8.76 2.65
N PHE A 137 -16.74 -7.92 1.63
CA PHE A 137 -17.51 -8.22 0.43
C PHE A 137 -16.82 -9.30 -0.42
N GLU A 138 -17.62 -10.17 -1.05
CA GLU A 138 -17.15 -11.19 -1.97
C GLU A 138 -17.68 -10.94 -3.41
N PRO A 139 -16.85 -11.13 -4.46
CA PRO A 139 -15.43 -11.48 -4.39
C PRO A 139 -14.61 -10.36 -3.74
N ALA A 140 -13.59 -10.74 -2.97
CA ALA A 140 -12.68 -9.78 -2.36
C ALA A 140 -12.08 -8.82 -3.42
N PRO A 141 -11.93 -7.53 -3.10
CA PRO A 141 -11.37 -6.57 -4.04
C PRO A 141 -9.91 -6.92 -4.37
N GLN A 142 -9.46 -6.49 -5.55
CA GLN A 142 -8.08 -6.70 -5.96
C GLN A 142 -7.11 -6.04 -4.96
N PRO A 143 -6.20 -6.81 -4.32
CA PRO A 143 -5.24 -6.25 -3.39
C PRO A 143 -4.19 -5.40 -4.14
N THR A 144 -3.59 -4.45 -3.42
CA THR A 144 -2.42 -3.72 -3.92
C THR A 144 -1.18 -4.62 -3.90
N PRO A 145 -0.10 -4.30 -4.64
CA PRO A 145 1.11 -5.11 -4.68
C PRO A 145 1.70 -5.37 -3.29
N GLU A 146 1.63 -4.38 -2.39
CA GLU A 146 2.13 -4.48 -1.02
C GLU A 146 1.41 -5.58 -0.23
N ILE A 147 0.08 -5.64 -0.33
CA ILE A 147 -0.74 -6.62 0.38
C ILE A 147 -0.61 -7.99 -0.29
N ALA A 148 -0.67 -8.01 -1.63
CA ALA A 148 -0.59 -9.24 -2.41
C ALA A 148 0.74 -9.96 -2.17
N VAL A 149 1.86 -9.23 -2.10
CA VAL A 149 3.17 -9.83 -1.92
C VAL A 149 3.36 -10.39 -0.52
N GLN A 150 2.79 -9.74 0.51
CA GLN A 150 2.80 -10.25 1.88
C GLN A 150 2.06 -11.58 1.98
N LYS A 151 0.88 -11.67 1.36
CA LYS A 151 0.11 -12.91 1.29
C LYS A 151 0.89 -14.01 0.57
N ALA A 152 1.40 -13.73 -0.63
CA ALA A 152 2.18 -14.70 -1.41
C ALA A 152 3.45 -15.15 -0.66
N ALA A 153 4.10 -14.26 0.10
CA ALA A 153 5.24 -14.61 0.96
C ALA A 153 4.82 -15.56 2.09
N SER A 154 3.69 -15.29 2.76
CA SER A 154 3.17 -16.16 3.82
C SER A 154 2.76 -17.55 3.32
N GLU A 155 2.25 -17.63 2.09
CA GLU A 155 1.84 -18.87 1.41
C GLU A 155 3.02 -19.57 0.72
N ARG A 156 4.20 -18.93 0.68
CA ARG A 156 5.40 -19.38 -0.03
C ARG A 156 5.17 -19.67 -1.52
N ASP A 157 4.34 -18.88 -2.18
CA ASP A 157 4.05 -19.00 -3.62
C ASP A 157 5.11 -18.27 -4.45
N ALA A 158 6.11 -19.02 -4.92
CA ALA A 158 7.21 -18.46 -5.73
C ALA A 158 6.75 -17.85 -7.06
N ALA A 159 5.72 -18.42 -7.71
CA ALA A 159 5.25 -17.93 -9.01
C ALA A 159 4.57 -16.57 -8.84
N THR A 160 3.69 -16.45 -7.85
CA THR A 160 3.01 -15.20 -7.52
C THR A 160 3.99 -14.15 -7.02
N LEU A 161 4.95 -14.51 -6.15
CA LEU A 161 6.01 -13.58 -5.72
C LEU A 161 6.83 -13.05 -6.89
N THR A 162 7.21 -13.90 -7.84
CA THR A 162 7.99 -13.49 -9.02
C THR A 162 7.23 -12.46 -9.85
N LYS A 163 5.93 -12.69 -10.06
CA LYS A 163 5.06 -11.76 -10.78
C LYS A 163 4.90 -10.44 -10.03
N LEU A 164 4.48 -10.48 -8.77
CA LEU A 164 4.17 -9.29 -7.98
C LEU A 164 5.39 -8.42 -7.73
N LEU A 165 6.56 -9.03 -7.49
CA LEU A 165 7.77 -8.26 -7.30
C LEU A 165 8.13 -7.45 -8.55
N ALA A 166 7.68 -7.82 -9.76
CA ALA A 166 7.90 -7.04 -10.98
C ALA A 166 7.05 -5.75 -11.07
N GLU A 167 6.04 -5.61 -10.21
CA GLU A 167 5.18 -4.43 -10.16
C GLU A 167 5.83 -3.28 -9.36
N SER A 168 5.33 -2.06 -9.57
CA SER A 168 5.76 -0.89 -8.81
C SER A 168 5.07 -0.86 -7.45
N PHE A 169 5.87 -0.75 -6.39
CA PHE A 169 5.39 -0.59 -5.02
C PHE A 169 5.21 0.89 -4.70
N TYR A 170 4.26 1.19 -3.81
CA TYR A 170 4.09 2.51 -3.26
C TYR A 170 5.32 2.92 -2.43
N PRO A 171 5.86 4.14 -2.60
CA PRO A 171 7.03 4.59 -1.85
C PRO A 171 6.87 4.42 -0.34
N GLY A 172 7.92 3.96 0.35
CA GLY A 172 7.87 3.60 1.77
C GLY A 172 7.56 2.12 2.03
N SER A 173 7.27 1.34 0.99
CA SER A 173 7.01 -0.11 1.08
C SER A 173 8.26 -0.96 0.82
N GLU A 174 9.45 -0.37 0.81
CA GLU A 174 10.70 -1.05 0.43
C GLU A 174 11.02 -2.20 1.39
N ALA A 175 10.70 -2.06 2.68
CA ALA A 175 10.88 -3.14 3.66
C ALA A 175 10.01 -4.37 3.33
N VAL A 176 8.77 -4.14 2.85
CA VAL A 176 7.85 -5.21 2.44
C VAL A 176 8.37 -5.91 1.18
N ALA A 177 8.76 -5.14 0.17
CA ALA A 177 9.33 -5.67 -1.07
C ALA A 177 10.65 -6.43 -0.82
N ALA A 178 11.51 -5.90 0.06
CA ALA A 178 12.75 -6.55 0.47
C ALA A 178 12.49 -7.91 1.14
N HIS A 179 11.53 -7.96 2.07
CA HIS A 179 11.17 -9.21 2.75
C HIS A 179 10.61 -10.25 1.77
N ALA A 180 9.69 -9.86 0.90
CA ALA A 180 9.14 -10.75 -0.11
C ALA A 180 10.21 -11.30 -1.08
N ALA A 181 11.15 -10.46 -1.52
CA ALA A 181 12.26 -10.91 -2.36
C ALA A 181 13.22 -11.85 -1.62
N LEU A 182 13.41 -11.67 -0.31
CA LEU A 182 14.19 -12.58 0.52
C LEU A 182 13.52 -13.95 0.61
N VAL A 183 12.20 -13.98 0.86
CA VAL A 183 11.40 -15.22 0.90
C VAL A 183 11.41 -15.93 -0.45
N LEU A 184 11.29 -15.20 -1.57
CA LEU A 184 11.44 -15.78 -2.91
C LEU A 184 12.81 -16.44 -3.09
N GLY A 185 13.88 -15.76 -2.67
CA GLY A 185 15.24 -16.33 -2.73
C GLY A 185 15.40 -17.59 -1.88
N GLU A 186 14.78 -17.63 -0.70
CA GLU A 186 14.74 -18.84 0.14
C GLU A 186 14.08 -20.02 -0.57
N ILE A 187 12.90 -19.79 -1.17
CA ILE A 187 12.14 -20.84 -1.85
C ILE A 187 12.94 -21.40 -3.04
N LEU A 188 13.56 -20.51 -3.83
CA LEU A 188 14.36 -20.89 -4.99
C LEU A 188 15.64 -21.64 -4.58
N ALA A 189 16.30 -21.21 -3.51
CA ALA A 189 17.48 -21.88 -2.97
C ALA A 189 17.13 -23.29 -2.47
N ALA A 190 16.00 -23.45 -1.76
CA ALA A 190 15.51 -24.75 -1.32
C ALA A 190 15.17 -25.69 -2.49
N ALA A 191 14.75 -25.12 -3.63
CA ALA A 191 14.51 -25.86 -4.88
C ALA A 191 15.79 -26.16 -5.68
N GLY A 192 16.96 -25.68 -5.25
CA GLY A 192 18.25 -25.86 -5.93
C GLY A 192 18.51 -24.90 -7.10
N ASP A 193 17.69 -23.87 -7.29
CA ASP A 193 17.92 -22.82 -8.30
C ASP A 193 18.72 -21.65 -7.71
N ASP A 194 20.02 -21.89 -7.51
CA ASP A 194 20.95 -20.93 -6.91
C ASP A 194 21.05 -19.62 -7.71
N VAL A 195 20.89 -19.68 -9.04
CA VAL A 195 20.97 -18.50 -9.91
C VAL A 195 19.75 -17.61 -9.74
N ALA A 196 18.54 -18.17 -9.74
CA ALA A 196 17.34 -17.42 -9.47
C ALA A 196 17.30 -16.93 -8.01
N ALA A 197 17.74 -17.76 -7.05
CA ALA A 197 17.83 -17.39 -5.65
C ALA A 197 18.76 -16.18 -5.43
N MET A 198 19.97 -16.20 -5.99
CA MET A 198 20.88 -15.06 -5.90
C MET A 198 20.29 -13.79 -6.51
N ARG A 199 19.58 -13.88 -7.64
CA ARG A 199 18.88 -12.72 -8.23
C ARG A 199 17.82 -12.16 -7.29
N ALA A 200 17.04 -13.01 -6.63
CA ALA A 200 16.04 -12.60 -5.65
C ALA A 200 16.70 -11.95 -4.41
N PHE A 201 17.80 -12.51 -3.91
CA PHE A 201 18.57 -11.92 -2.80
C PHE A 201 19.16 -10.55 -3.16
N VAL A 202 19.77 -10.40 -4.35
CA VAL A 202 20.25 -9.10 -4.82
C VAL A 202 19.10 -8.09 -4.90
N ARG A 203 17.92 -8.52 -5.36
CA ARG A 203 16.73 -7.67 -5.41
C ARG A 203 16.26 -7.25 -4.02
N SER A 204 16.26 -8.18 -3.06
CA SER A 204 15.96 -7.88 -1.65
C SER A 204 16.90 -6.80 -1.10
N VAL A 205 18.21 -6.96 -1.33
CA VAL A 205 19.23 -5.99 -0.92
C VAL A 205 19.00 -4.62 -1.57
N SER A 206 18.67 -4.58 -2.87
CA SER A 206 18.38 -3.32 -3.57
C SER A 206 17.21 -2.57 -2.95
N PHE A 207 16.12 -3.26 -2.58
CA PHE A 207 14.99 -2.62 -1.89
C PHE A 207 15.41 -2.07 -0.52
N ARG A 208 16.20 -2.81 0.26
CA ARG A 208 16.73 -2.31 1.55
C ARG A 208 17.55 -1.03 1.38
N VAL A 209 18.39 -0.98 0.35
CA VAL A 209 19.21 0.20 0.04
C VAL A 209 18.34 1.39 -0.39
N GLN A 210 17.27 1.15 -1.17
CA GLN A 210 16.32 2.20 -1.57
C GLN A 210 15.58 2.80 -0.36
N GLY A 211 15.16 1.96 0.59
CA GLY A 211 14.51 2.40 1.82
C GLY A 211 15.47 2.89 2.91
N ALA A 212 16.79 2.88 2.66
CA ALA A 212 17.78 3.28 3.64
C ALA A 212 17.72 4.78 3.90
N ARG A 213 17.94 5.18 5.16
CA ARG A 213 18.22 6.58 5.47
C ARG A 213 19.51 7.01 4.78
N ARG A 214 19.56 8.27 4.35
CA ARG A 214 20.74 8.84 3.70
C ARG A 214 22.00 8.59 4.52
N GLY A 215 23.01 7.98 3.90
CA GLY A 215 24.29 7.61 4.53
C GLY A 215 24.33 6.22 5.18
N ALA A 216 23.22 5.48 5.21
CA ALA A 216 23.15 4.11 5.72
C ALA A 216 23.17 3.03 4.62
N GLU A 217 23.32 3.42 3.35
CA GLU A 217 23.16 2.54 2.18
C GLU A 217 24.14 1.36 2.20
N ALA A 218 25.41 1.62 2.56
CA ALA A 218 26.43 0.58 2.66
C ALA A 218 26.14 -0.40 3.81
N LEU A 219 25.65 0.12 4.95
CA LEU A 219 25.28 -0.71 6.10
C LEU A 219 24.07 -1.60 5.79
N GLU A 220 23.05 -1.05 5.13
CA GLU A 220 21.87 -1.81 4.70
C GLU A 220 22.21 -2.86 3.65
N ARG A 221 23.12 -2.55 2.72
CA ARG A 221 23.64 -3.52 1.76
C ARG A 221 24.31 -4.71 2.44
N ALA A 222 25.26 -4.41 3.32
CA ALA A 222 25.98 -5.43 4.08
C ALA A 222 25.03 -6.28 4.94
N ALA A 223 24.09 -5.64 5.65
CA ALA A 223 23.08 -6.32 6.45
C ALA A 223 22.16 -7.22 5.59
N GLY A 224 21.75 -6.75 4.42
CA GLY A 224 20.92 -7.51 3.48
C GLY A 224 21.62 -8.77 2.98
N PHE A 225 22.90 -8.68 2.58
CA PHE A 225 23.65 -9.88 2.17
C PHE A 225 23.92 -10.85 3.31
N ARG A 226 24.13 -10.36 4.55
CA ARG A 226 24.20 -11.25 5.74
C ARG A 226 22.87 -11.97 6.00
N ALA A 227 21.74 -11.29 5.81
CA ALA A 227 20.42 -11.90 5.94
C ALA A 227 20.20 -12.98 4.88
N ALA A 228 20.53 -12.68 3.61
CA ALA A 228 20.47 -13.64 2.51
C ALA A 228 21.36 -14.88 2.77
N ALA A 229 22.58 -14.68 3.28
CA ALA A 229 23.47 -15.77 3.63
C ALA A 229 22.88 -16.70 4.70
N ARG A 230 22.31 -16.13 5.77
CA ARG A 230 21.66 -16.92 6.85
C ARG A 230 20.47 -17.72 6.32
N VAL A 231 19.66 -17.12 5.46
CA VAL A 231 18.51 -17.79 4.83
C VAL A 231 18.98 -18.93 3.92
N ALA A 232 19.97 -18.70 3.05
CA ALA A 232 20.54 -19.74 2.21
C ALA A 232 21.15 -20.90 3.03
N GLU A 233 21.86 -20.59 4.11
CA GLU A 233 22.41 -21.60 5.02
C GLU A 233 21.31 -22.43 5.69
N SER A 234 20.21 -21.80 6.10
CA SER A 234 19.08 -22.49 6.75
C SER A 234 18.39 -23.54 5.86
N VAL A 235 18.48 -23.39 4.54
CA VAL A 235 17.97 -24.35 3.55
C VAL A 235 19.05 -25.26 2.98
N GLY A 236 20.27 -25.23 3.52
CA GLY A 236 21.39 -26.09 3.13
C GLY A 236 22.19 -25.62 1.92
N ALA A 237 21.90 -24.44 1.36
CA ALA A 237 22.57 -23.87 0.19
C ALA A 237 23.90 -23.17 0.58
N LYS A 238 24.89 -23.94 1.03
CA LYS A 238 26.16 -23.42 1.58
C LYS A 238 26.97 -22.56 0.60
N ALA A 239 27.12 -23.03 -0.63
CA ALA A 239 27.86 -22.28 -1.67
C ALA A 239 27.19 -20.93 -1.98
N LEU A 240 25.85 -20.90 -1.96
CA LEU A 240 25.08 -19.68 -2.14
C LEU A 240 25.25 -18.73 -0.94
N ALA A 241 25.25 -19.25 0.29
CA ALA A 241 25.51 -18.47 1.50
C ALA A 241 26.90 -17.81 1.48
N GLU A 242 27.94 -18.57 1.12
CA GLU A 242 29.31 -18.05 0.94
C GLU A 242 29.37 -16.95 -0.12
N ALA A 243 28.66 -17.15 -1.25
CA ALA A 243 28.58 -16.15 -2.31
C ALA A 243 27.84 -14.87 -1.87
N CYS A 244 26.88 -14.95 -0.96
CA CYS A 244 26.28 -13.76 -0.35
C CYS A 244 27.28 -13.04 0.56
N LEU A 245 28.03 -13.78 1.39
CA LEU A 245 29.01 -13.19 2.32
C LEU A 245 30.15 -12.46 1.60
N THR A 246 30.62 -12.97 0.46
CA THR A 246 31.66 -12.27 -0.33
C THR A 246 31.22 -10.91 -0.88
N ARG A 247 29.92 -10.63 -0.89
CA ARG A 247 29.34 -9.33 -1.31
C ARG A 247 29.11 -8.36 -0.15
N VAL A 248 29.37 -8.77 1.10
CA VAL A 248 29.26 -7.90 2.28
C VAL A 248 30.39 -6.88 2.30
N ASP A 249 31.57 -7.25 1.79
CA ASP A 249 32.79 -6.44 1.83
C ASP A 249 32.96 -5.52 0.61
N VAL A 250 31.97 -5.46 -0.28
CA VAL A 250 31.94 -4.68 -1.54
C VAL A 250 30.93 -3.54 -1.45
#